data_AF-A0A2N2L2Z3-F1
#
_entry.id   AF-A0A2N2L2Z3-F1
#
_cell.length_a   1.000
_cell.length_b   1.000
_cell.length_c   1.000
_cell.angle_alpha   90.00
_cell.angle_beta   90.00
_cell.angle_gamma   90.00
#
_symmetry.space_group_name_H-M   'P 1'
#
loop_
_entity.id
_entity.type
_entity.pdbx_description
1 polymer ?
#
loop_
_entity_poly.entity_id
_entity_poly.type
_entity_poly.pdbx_seq_one_letter_code
_entity_poly.pdbx_strand_id
1 'polypeptide(L)'
;MISILISSDLENLKKEIRYALGFVFQSLGYSYNFITDTDQLRPQDILVIYAYSEPTIDDLRALAKRFVTLYIPADIELYDHKAYSPDKLRKNIKEVKLLSPTPVISARVFTYPASNYADQEINAGKFSFDLIGNVFFHLSGMEEKIDSARNEAGFYPESSSAFYKYREIPYVDNLLWLMDSMLREHGKARKQYSIQKMAWPLGQESAVVLTHSVDDLQKWDLGSMVLSIADDIMMILSFSFKQFWHQLTGKIKYVFTNYELNWNFDEFRKLERDAGMRSNFFIAAHNSKEIDYSLDDPDLAEEIKDLVKEGNEIGLLITEDKLNRDEQMTRKQILLHQTKCPDAGCRQLDYLMDHRLMDLHNAINPQYSMSSSLQNNPGYKCGTGMPYNPWISSGKAVYTEIPTVYRDKFLKLNRFKTMGLEDAKHQVRRFLQNASRTHGVFALDFRIASYTDIYYCEKLYAYILALIKSHKSWVCKAGELANWWRKRGRVVVDESEYEFSVFFPDDLENLSLQVNGDVKIVEIDGVAAKIDGNQIRFSNVKAESVAVIRLDHNR
;
A
#
# COMPACT_ATOMS: atom_id res chain seq x y z
N MET A 1 7.87 11.05 22.32
CA MET A 1 7.42 11.57 21.00
C MET A 1 8.65 11.71 20.10
N ILE A 2 8.49 11.73 18.78
CA ILE A 2 9.62 11.91 17.85
C ILE A 2 9.72 13.39 17.42
N SER A 3 10.81 14.03 17.82
CA SER A 3 11.12 15.41 17.47
C SER A 3 12.09 15.45 16.30
N ILE A 4 11.69 16.10 15.20
CA ILE A 4 12.44 16.07 13.93
C ILE A 4 13.06 17.44 13.66
N LEU A 5 14.38 17.48 13.55
CA LEU A 5 15.14 18.65 13.14
C LEU A 5 15.67 18.46 11.71
N ILE A 6 15.21 19.32 10.79
CA ILE A 6 15.72 19.38 9.41
C ILE A 6 16.72 20.54 9.35
N SER A 7 17.94 20.25 8.92
CA SER A 7 19.00 21.26 8.83
C SER A 7 18.65 22.39 7.84
N SER A 8 19.13 23.60 8.13
CA SER A 8 18.82 24.81 7.36
C SER A 8 19.37 24.80 5.92
N ASP A 9 20.38 23.99 5.65
CA ASP A 9 20.95 23.77 4.31
C ASP A 9 20.00 23.00 3.37
N LEU A 10 18.90 22.44 3.90
CA LEU A 10 17.90 21.69 3.16
C LEU A 10 16.56 22.43 2.99
N GLU A 11 16.51 23.74 3.24
CA GLU A 11 15.26 24.51 3.24
C GLU A 11 14.50 24.43 1.90
N ASN A 12 15.22 24.35 0.77
CA ASN A 12 14.63 24.23 -0.57
C ASN A 12 13.93 22.89 -0.83
N LEU A 13 14.27 21.84 -0.06
CA LEU A 13 13.73 20.47 -0.21
C LEU A 13 12.78 20.10 0.93
N LYS A 14 12.43 21.07 1.77
CA LYS A 14 11.70 20.84 3.02
C LYS A 14 10.33 20.21 2.79
N LYS A 15 9.68 20.46 1.66
CA LYS A 15 8.36 19.89 1.34
C LYS A 15 8.46 18.39 1.09
N GLU A 16 9.42 17.98 0.28
CA GLU A 16 9.73 16.60 -0.09
C GLU A 16 10.19 15.80 1.14
N ILE A 17 11.11 16.38 1.91
CA ILE A 17 11.64 15.80 3.15
C ILE A 17 10.52 15.60 4.17
N ARG A 18 9.68 16.61 4.41
CA ARG A 18 8.54 16.51 5.33
C ARG A 18 7.52 15.47 4.89
N TYR A 19 7.28 15.35 3.59
CA TYR A 19 6.41 14.32 3.04
C TYR A 19 6.94 12.91 3.35
N ALA A 20 8.22 12.65 3.08
CA ALA A 20 8.82 11.33 3.32
C ALA A 20 8.91 10.99 4.81
N LEU A 21 9.37 11.91 5.66
CA LEU A 21 9.36 11.73 7.12
C LEU A 21 7.95 11.53 7.67
N GLY A 22 6.99 12.31 7.15
CA GLY A 22 5.59 12.17 7.49
C GLY A 22 5.05 10.78 7.15
N PHE A 23 5.35 10.26 5.96
CA PHE A 23 5.01 8.89 5.58
C PHE A 23 5.65 7.86 6.52
N VAL A 24 6.95 7.99 6.84
CA VAL A 24 7.66 7.05 7.70
C VAL A 24 7.00 6.93 9.07
N PHE A 25 6.82 8.06 9.77
CA PHE A 25 6.29 8.02 11.14
C PHE A 25 4.78 7.79 11.20
N GLN A 26 4.01 8.24 10.19
CA GLN A 26 2.58 7.89 10.10
C GLN A 26 2.39 6.40 9.87
N SER A 27 3.18 5.79 8.98
CA SER A 27 3.11 4.34 8.72
C SER A 27 3.49 3.55 9.97
N LEU A 28 4.61 3.91 10.60
CA LEU A 28 5.06 3.29 11.85
C LEU A 28 4.12 3.56 13.03
N GLY A 29 3.31 4.62 13.00
CA GLY A 29 2.32 4.91 14.04
C GLY A 29 2.85 5.69 15.23
N TYR A 30 4.01 6.33 15.11
CA TYR A 30 4.56 7.19 16.16
C TYR A 30 4.03 8.62 16.04
N SER A 31 3.82 9.29 17.18
CA SER A 31 3.62 10.74 17.22
C SER A 31 4.93 11.46 16.89
N TYR A 32 4.85 12.46 16.02
CA TYR A 32 6.01 13.26 15.63
C TYR A 32 5.67 14.73 15.43
N ASN A 33 6.67 15.59 15.58
CA ASN A 33 6.61 17.01 15.28
C ASN A 33 7.89 17.47 14.58
N PHE A 34 7.79 18.56 13.81
CA PHE A 34 8.96 19.23 13.23
C PHE A 34 9.33 20.42 14.09
N ILE A 35 10.56 20.42 14.61
CA ILE A 35 11.11 21.49 15.43
C ILE A 35 12.10 22.33 14.61
N THR A 36 12.30 23.58 15.02
CA THR A 36 13.31 24.47 14.41
C THR A 36 14.55 24.64 15.27
N ASP A 37 14.42 24.40 16.57
CA ASP A 37 15.50 24.53 17.55
C ASP A 37 15.38 23.43 18.61
N THR A 38 16.53 23.00 19.15
CA THR A 38 16.62 22.01 20.22
C THR A 38 15.99 22.46 21.55
N ASP A 39 15.79 23.76 21.75
CA ASP A 39 15.08 24.31 22.92
C ASP A 39 13.60 23.89 22.97
N GLN A 40 13.04 23.42 21.85
CA GLN A 40 11.68 22.88 21.78
C GLN A 40 11.57 21.41 22.22
N LEU A 41 12.70 20.75 22.53
CA LEU A 41 12.73 19.35 22.93
C LEU A 41 12.20 19.14 24.33
N ARG A 42 11.30 18.16 24.47
CA ARG A 42 10.81 17.69 25.77
C ARG A 42 11.71 16.57 26.29
N PRO A 43 11.80 16.36 27.61
CA PRO A 43 12.72 15.37 28.21
C PRO A 43 12.60 13.93 27.68
N GLN A 44 11.41 13.52 27.23
CA GLN A 44 11.13 12.19 26.67
C GLN A 44 11.15 12.14 25.14
N ASP A 45 11.51 13.22 24.46
CA ASP A 45 11.56 13.21 23.01
C ASP A 45 12.76 12.42 22.50
N ILE A 46 12.53 11.65 21.43
CA ILE A 46 13.58 11.08 20.60
C ILE A 46 13.86 12.09 19.49
N LEU A 47 15.09 12.60 19.42
CA LEU A 47 15.51 13.57 18.43
C LEU A 47 15.97 12.85 17.15
N VAL A 48 15.34 13.17 16.02
CA VAL A 48 15.78 12.75 14.67
C VAL A 48 16.34 13.96 13.94
N ILE A 49 17.63 13.89 13.60
CA ILE A 49 18.35 14.94 12.86
C ILE A 49 18.51 14.49 11.42
N TYR A 50 17.99 15.28 10.48
CA TYR A 50 18.16 15.09 9.04
C TYR A 50 18.97 16.25 8.47
N ALA A 51 20.22 15.99 8.07
CA ALA A 51 21.14 17.03 7.62
C ALA A 51 22.09 16.54 6.52
N TYR A 52 22.49 17.44 5.64
CA TYR A 52 23.49 17.15 4.61
C TYR A 52 24.92 17.19 5.18
N SER A 53 25.22 18.21 5.98
CA SER A 53 26.47 18.29 6.73
C SER A 53 26.37 17.48 8.03
N GLU A 54 27.32 16.58 8.25
CA GLU A 54 27.35 15.81 9.49
C GLU A 54 27.60 16.73 10.69
N PRO A 55 26.74 16.72 11.72
CA PRO A 55 26.97 17.51 12.91
C PRO A 55 28.29 17.11 13.58
N THR A 56 28.94 18.04 14.29
CA THR A 56 30.21 17.69 14.93
C THR A 56 29.98 16.62 16.00
N ILE A 57 31.01 15.81 16.26
CA ILE A 57 30.93 14.75 17.28
C ILE A 57 30.57 15.35 18.64
N ASP A 58 31.08 16.54 18.95
CA ASP A 58 30.81 17.19 20.24
C ASP A 58 29.36 17.69 20.34
N ASP A 59 28.76 18.20 19.25
CA ASP A 59 27.34 18.56 19.19
C ASP A 59 26.45 17.33 19.37
N LEU A 60 26.75 16.24 18.65
CA LEU A 60 26.01 14.98 18.79
C LEU A 60 26.14 14.40 20.20
N ARG A 61 27.32 14.48 20.81
CA ARG A 61 27.54 14.02 22.19
C ARG A 61 26.75 14.87 23.18
N ALA A 62 26.75 16.19 23.02
CA ALA A 62 26.00 17.09 23.91
C ALA A 62 24.50 16.78 23.87
N LEU A 63 23.95 16.51 22.68
CA LEU A 63 22.54 16.13 22.50
C LEU A 63 22.27 14.71 23.01
N ALA A 64 23.12 13.74 22.66
CA ALA A 64 22.96 12.33 23.02
C ALA A 64 23.12 12.04 24.53
N LYS A 65 23.76 12.97 25.27
CA LYS A 65 23.76 12.99 26.74
C LYS A 65 22.40 13.30 27.35
N ARG A 66 21.52 14.00 26.63
CA ARG A 66 20.20 14.41 27.12
C ARG A 66 19.07 13.62 26.49
N PHE A 67 19.14 13.37 25.19
CA PHE A 67 18.08 12.76 24.39
C PHE A 67 18.59 11.55 23.61
N VAL A 68 17.72 10.58 23.33
CA VAL A 68 18.02 9.61 22.28
C VAL A 68 18.13 10.38 20.96
N THR A 69 19.27 10.28 20.29
CA THR A 69 19.54 11.06 19.07
C THR A 69 19.81 10.14 17.88
N LEU A 70 18.98 10.23 16.84
CA LEU A 70 19.15 9.51 15.58
C LEU A 70 19.57 10.48 14.48
N TYR A 71 20.73 10.26 13.87
CA TYR A 71 21.22 11.06 12.76
C TYR A 71 21.05 10.31 11.43
N ILE A 72 20.41 10.98 10.47
CA ILE A 72 20.23 10.48 9.10
C ILE A 72 20.92 11.46 8.14
N PRO A 73 21.91 11.03 7.36
CA PRO A 73 22.55 11.88 6.36
C PRO A 73 21.60 12.13 5.19
N ALA A 74 21.56 13.37 4.68
CA ALA A 74 20.83 13.72 3.48
C ALA A 74 21.70 13.53 2.22
N ASP A 75 21.12 12.95 1.17
CA ASP A 75 21.68 12.88 -0.18
C ASP A 75 20.75 13.66 -1.12
N ILE A 76 21.13 14.90 -1.42
CA ILE A 76 20.34 15.84 -2.21
C ILE A 76 20.05 15.29 -3.61
N GLU A 77 20.91 14.42 -4.15
CA GLU A 77 20.71 13.82 -5.48
C GLU A 77 19.42 12.97 -5.54
N LEU A 78 18.96 12.40 -4.42
CA LEU A 78 17.74 11.59 -4.37
C LEU A 78 16.45 12.39 -4.59
N TYR A 79 16.53 13.71 -4.49
CA TYR A 79 15.42 14.63 -4.67
C TYR A 79 15.38 15.27 -6.07
N ASP A 80 16.41 15.06 -6.89
CA ASP A 80 16.52 15.63 -8.23
C ASP A 80 16.67 14.54 -9.31
N HIS A 81 15.63 14.36 -10.12
CA HIS A 81 15.66 13.46 -11.28
C HIS A 81 16.80 13.76 -12.28
N LYS A 82 17.33 14.98 -12.32
CA LYS A 82 18.45 15.34 -13.21
C LYS A 82 19.82 14.92 -12.65
N ALA A 83 19.90 14.61 -11.35
CA ALA A 83 21.15 14.21 -10.71
C ALA A 83 21.55 12.76 -11.04
N TYR A 84 20.62 11.94 -11.52
CA TYR A 84 20.85 10.55 -11.91
C TYR A 84 20.69 10.33 -13.41
N SER A 85 21.51 9.42 -13.94
CA SER A 85 21.24 8.68 -15.17
C SER A 85 20.89 7.23 -14.81
N PRO A 86 20.25 6.44 -15.71
CA PRO A 86 19.96 5.03 -15.45
C PRO A 86 21.20 4.22 -15.01
N ASP A 87 22.36 4.49 -15.60
CA ASP A 87 23.61 3.81 -15.25
C ASP A 87 24.18 4.26 -13.90
N LYS A 88 24.12 5.57 -13.61
CA LYS A 88 24.52 6.11 -12.30
C LYS A 88 23.64 5.52 -11.19
N LEU A 89 22.34 5.42 -11.42
CA LEU A 89 21.39 4.82 -10.49
C LEU A 89 21.75 3.35 -10.21
N ARG A 90 21.93 2.54 -11.26
CA ARG A 90 22.32 1.11 -11.11
C ARG A 90 23.64 0.92 -10.36
N LYS A 91 24.62 1.81 -10.56
CA LYS A 91 25.92 1.77 -9.86
C LYS A 91 25.79 2.12 -8.36
N ASN A 92 24.85 3.00 -8.03
CA ASN A 92 24.62 3.49 -6.68
C ASN A 92 23.63 2.63 -5.88
N ILE A 93 22.97 1.65 -6.50
CA ILE A 93 22.19 0.65 -5.77
C ILE A 93 23.14 -0.29 -5.01
N LYS A 94 22.96 -0.35 -3.68
CA LYS A 94 23.61 -1.28 -2.76
C LYS A 94 22.55 -2.21 -2.17
N GLU A 95 22.91 -3.47 -2.02
CA GLU A 95 22.03 -4.44 -1.37
C GLU A 95 22.38 -4.56 0.11
N VAL A 96 21.37 -4.38 0.97
CA VAL A 96 21.48 -4.47 2.42
C VAL A 96 20.57 -5.57 2.92
N LYS A 97 21.05 -6.41 3.85
CA LYS A 97 20.22 -7.42 4.50
C LYS A 97 19.45 -6.82 5.68
N LEU A 98 18.16 -6.57 5.48
CA LEU A 98 17.20 -6.19 6.53
C LEU A 98 16.29 -7.39 6.83
N LEU A 99 14.96 -7.21 6.87
CA LEU A 99 14.01 -8.33 6.85
C LEU A 99 14.22 -9.23 5.62
N SER A 100 14.60 -8.65 4.48
CA SER A 100 15.01 -9.35 3.26
C SER A 100 16.07 -8.54 2.52
N PRO A 101 16.72 -9.08 1.47
CA PRO A 101 17.67 -8.33 0.65
C PRO A 101 17.02 -7.07 0.08
N THR A 102 17.47 -5.91 0.56
CA THR A 102 16.82 -4.61 0.35
C THR A 102 17.74 -3.72 -0.48
N PRO A 103 17.32 -3.29 -1.69
CA PRO A 103 18.06 -2.29 -2.43
C PRO A 103 17.95 -0.93 -1.74
N VAL A 104 19.08 -0.24 -1.63
CA VAL A 104 19.15 1.15 -1.21
C VAL A 104 20.06 1.92 -2.16
N ILE A 105 19.71 3.15 -2.47
CA ILE A 105 20.50 4.06 -3.29
C ILE A 105 21.48 4.79 -2.36
N SER A 106 22.78 4.63 -2.61
CA SER A 106 23.84 5.33 -1.90
C SER A 106 25.09 5.43 -2.76
N ALA A 107 25.57 6.67 -2.97
CA ALA A 107 26.89 6.89 -3.56
C ALA A 107 28.04 6.48 -2.62
N ARG A 108 27.81 6.55 -1.30
CA ARG A 108 28.79 6.20 -0.28
C ARG A 108 28.82 4.68 -0.07
N VAL A 109 30.02 4.13 0.07
CA VAL A 109 30.21 2.72 0.46
C VAL A 109 30.11 2.62 1.97
N PHE A 110 29.37 1.62 2.46
CA PHE A 110 29.21 1.34 3.87
C PHE A 110 29.10 -0.17 4.12
N THR A 111 29.49 -0.60 5.32
CA THR A 111 29.44 -2.01 5.74
C THR A 111 28.14 -2.35 6.46
N TYR A 112 27.67 -1.43 7.31
CA TYR A 112 26.46 -1.60 8.12
C TYR A 112 25.45 -0.52 7.76
N PRO A 113 24.14 -0.83 7.69
CA PRO A 113 23.12 0.15 7.30
C PRO A 113 22.91 1.27 8.33
N ALA A 114 23.15 0.94 9.60
CA ALA A 114 23.16 1.90 10.70
C ALA A 114 24.25 1.48 11.71
N SER A 115 24.70 2.43 12.50
CA SER A 115 25.65 2.25 13.59
C SER A 115 25.04 2.77 14.88
N ASN A 116 25.19 1.97 15.94
CA ASN A 116 24.74 2.32 17.28
C ASN A 116 25.94 2.78 18.11
N TYR A 117 25.81 3.95 18.71
CA TYR A 117 26.74 4.52 19.68
C TYR A 117 26.03 4.53 21.03
N ALA A 118 26.22 3.44 21.78
CA ALA A 118 25.72 3.29 23.14
C ALA A 118 26.92 3.15 24.08
N ASP A 119 27.13 4.15 24.94
CA ASP A 119 28.05 4.11 26.08
C ASP A 119 27.32 4.68 27.31
N GLN A 120 27.93 4.64 28.50
CA GLN A 120 27.30 5.08 29.76
C GLN A 120 26.71 6.49 29.69
N GLU A 121 27.26 7.36 28.84
CA GLU A 121 26.81 8.76 28.70
C GLU A 121 26.05 9.07 27.40
N ILE A 122 26.09 8.20 26.38
CA ILE A 122 25.66 8.54 25.01
C ILE A 122 24.72 7.46 24.50
N ASN A 123 23.55 7.85 23.99
CA ASN A 123 22.65 6.97 23.25
C ASN A 123 22.32 7.62 21.91
N ALA A 124 23.06 7.23 20.87
CA ALA A 124 22.88 7.78 19.54
C ALA A 124 22.92 6.70 18.45
N GLY A 125 22.12 6.88 17.41
CA GLY A 125 22.13 6.06 16.21
C GLY A 125 22.51 6.88 14.99
N LYS A 126 23.27 6.30 14.06
CA LYS A 126 23.61 6.93 12.78
C LYS A 126 23.26 6.01 11.63
N PHE A 127 22.50 6.50 10.66
CA PHE A 127 22.28 5.80 9.40
C PHE A 127 23.46 6.03 8.45
N SER A 128 23.83 5.00 7.70
CA SER A 128 24.97 5.05 6.77
C SER A 128 24.63 5.60 5.39
N PHE A 129 23.35 5.73 5.08
CA PHE A 129 22.81 6.23 3.83
C PHE A 129 21.55 7.06 4.11
N ASP A 130 21.09 7.80 3.10
CA ASP A 130 19.90 8.61 3.21
C ASP A 130 18.62 7.76 3.14
N LEU A 131 18.14 7.31 4.29
CA LEU A 131 16.91 6.53 4.40
C LEU A 131 15.70 7.32 3.91
N ILE A 132 15.61 8.61 4.22
CA ILE A 132 14.44 9.45 3.93
C ILE A 132 14.37 9.77 2.43
N GLY A 133 15.50 10.11 1.83
CA GLY A 133 15.63 10.31 0.38
C GLY A 133 15.32 9.04 -0.40
N ASN A 134 15.71 7.86 0.09
CA ASN A 134 15.33 6.59 -0.52
C ASN A 134 13.81 6.36 -0.50
N VAL A 135 13.16 6.61 0.65
CA VAL A 135 11.69 6.55 0.75
C VAL A 135 11.04 7.53 -0.23
N PHE A 136 11.51 8.78 -0.28
CA PHE A 136 10.99 9.79 -1.21
C PHE A 136 11.15 9.36 -2.67
N PHE A 137 12.34 8.90 -3.06
CA PHE A 137 12.67 8.49 -4.42
C PHE A 137 11.67 7.47 -4.97
N HIS A 138 11.34 6.46 -4.15
CA HIS A 138 10.41 5.41 -4.54
C HIS A 138 8.96 5.86 -4.55
N LEU A 139 8.49 6.56 -3.52
CA LEU A 139 7.10 7.02 -3.43
C LEU A 139 6.76 8.14 -4.42
N SER A 140 7.76 8.84 -4.94
CA SER A 140 7.60 9.87 -5.97
C SER A 140 7.75 9.38 -7.40
N GLY A 141 8.03 8.09 -7.60
CA GLY A 141 8.24 7.52 -8.94
C GLY A 141 9.44 8.13 -9.66
N MET A 142 10.48 8.54 -8.91
CA MET A 142 11.60 9.33 -9.47
C MET A 142 12.33 8.61 -10.61
N GLU A 143 12.41 7.28 -10.54
CA GLU A 143 13.03 6.45 -11.59
C GLU A 143 12.38 6.66 -12.97
N GLU A 144 11.05 6.77 -13.04
CA GLU A 144 10.31 6.96 -14.30
C GLU A 144 10.59 8.31 -14.96
N LYS A 145 11.09 9.28 -14.17
CA LYS A 145 11.55 10.60 -14.63
C LYS A 145 13.02 10.60 -15.08
N ILE A 146 13.84 9.72 -14.50
CA ILE A 146 15.27 9.58 -14.82
C ILE A 146 15.45 8.85 -16.16
N ASP A 147 14.66 7.80 -16.38
CA ASP A 147 14.75 6.96 -17.56
C ASP A 147 13.67 7.32 -18.59
N SER A 148 14.08 7.69 -19.80
CA SER A 148 13.18 8.06 -20.90
C SER A 148 12.61 6.85 -21.64
N ALA A 149 12.95 5.61 -21.28
CA ALA A 149 12.40 4.42 -21.91
C ALA A 149 10.87 4.39 -21.80
N ARG A 150 10.17 4.12 -22.91
CA ARG A 150 8.71 3.98 -22.96
C ARG A 150 8.33 2.73 -23.75
N ASN A 151 7.28 2.05 -23.33
CA ASN A 151 6.66 0.97 -24.09
C ASN A 151 5.82 1.54 -25.25
N GLU A 152 5.21 0.67 -26.06
CA GLU A 152 4.36 1.07 -27.19
C GLU A 152 3.18 1.96 -26.77
N ALA A 153 2.68 1.79 -25.54
CA ALA A 153 1.60 2.59 -24.96
C ALA A 153 2.10 3.91 -24.31
N GLY A 154 3.40 4.20 -24.35
CA GLY A 154 3.95 5.45 -23.81
C GLY A 154 4.21 5.44 -22.30
N PHE A 155 4.21 4.28 -21.64
CA PHE A 155 4.45 4.11 -20.20
C PHE A 155 5.84 3.55 -19.91
N TYR A 156 6.35 3.75 -18.69
CA TYR A 156 7.64 3.23 -18.27
C TYR A 156 7.64 1.68 -18.22
N PRO A 157 8.50 0.98 -18.99
CA PRO A 157 8.55 -0.47 -18.98
C PRO A 157 9.14 -1.00 -17.67
N GLU A 158 8.44 -1.94 -17.04
CA GLU A 158 8.89 -2.51 -15.75
C GLU A 158 10.26 -3.18 -15.83
N SER A 159 10.54 -3.85 -16.95
CA SER A 159 11.82 -4.51 -17.20
C SER A 159 12.99 -3.53 -17.28
N SER A 160 12.73 -2.24 -17.53
CA SER A 160 13.76 -1.20 -17.57
C SER A 160 14.18 -0.74 -16.17
N SER A 161 13.30 -0.92 -15.16
CA SER A 161 13.57 -0.51 -13.78
C SER A 161 14.83 -1.18 -13.24
N ALA A 162 15.72 -0.37 -12.67
CA ALA A 162 16.89 -0.82 -11.92
C ALA A 162 16.51 -1.67 -10.70
N PHE A 163 15.26 -1.53 -10.22
CA PHE A 163 14.71 -2.28 -9.09
C PHE A 163 13.90 -3.52 -9.50
N TYR A 164 13.79 -3.85 -10.79
CA TYR A 164 12.96 -4.96 -11.28
C TYR A 164 13.31 -6.33 -10.64
N LYS A 165 14.59 -6.57 -10.33
CA LYS A 165 15.03 -7.79 -9.65
C LYS A 165 14.56 -7.89 -8.19
N TYR A 166 14.17 -6.76 -7.59
CA TYR A 166 13.67 -6.65 -6.22
C TYR A 166 12.15 -6.51 -6.13
N ARG A 167 11.42 -6.63 -7.25
CA ARG A 167 9.96 -6.40 -7.32
C ARG A 167 9.13 -7.18 -6.30
N GLU A 168 9.57 -8.36 -5.90
CA GLU A 168 8.85 -9.21 -4.94
C GLU A 168 9.11 -8.83 -3.47
N ILE A 169 9.94 -7.81 -3.23
CA ILE A 169 10.39 -7.37 -1.92
C ILE A 169 9.80 -6.00 -1.62
N PRO A 170 9.10 -5.82 -0.48
CA PRO A 170 8.60 -4.53 -0.04
C PRO A 170 9.75 -3.72 0.58
N TYR A 171 10.68 -3.27 -0.24
CA TYR A 171 11.93 -2.66 0.22
C TYR A 171 11.75 -1.32 0.95
N VAL A 172 10.72 -0.52 0.63
CA VAL A 172 10.36 0.67 1.41
C VAL A 172 9.87 0.27 2.80
N ASP A 173 9.05 -0.77 2.90
CA ASP A 173 8.58 -1.26 4.21
C ASP A 173 9.74 -1.81 5.05
N ASN A 174 10.74 -2.41 4.42
CA ASN A 174 11.97 -2.82 5.11
C ASN A 174 12.76 -1.62 5.65
N LEU A 175 12.76 -0.47 4.97
CA LEU A 175 13.34 0.77 5.50
C LEU A 175 12.56 1.30 6.70
N LEU A 176 11.22 1.19 6.67
CA LEU A 176 10.38 1.51 7.83
C LEU A 176 10.74 0.64 9.03
N TRP A 177 10.93 -0.67 8.80
CA TRP A 177 11.36 -1.60 9.84
C TRP A 177 12.73 -1.23 10.43
N LEU A 178 13.69 -0.79 9.60
CA LEU A 178 15.00 -0.35 10.09
C LEU A 178 14.86 0.88 11.00
N MET A 179 14.03 1.86 10.61
CA MET A 179 13.73 3.02 11.45
C MET A 179 13.08 2.61 12.78
N ASP A 180 12.06 1.75 12.75
CA ASP A 180 11.37 1.24 13.94
C ASP A 180 12.33 0.51 14.89
N SER A 181 13.21 -0.33 14.33
CA SER A 181 14.22 -1.07 15.09
C SER A 181 15.17 -0.12 15.83
N MET A 182 15.66 0.93 15.15
CA MET A 182 16.52 1.95 15.76
C MET A 182 15.81 2.70 16.89
N LEU A 183 14.56 3.13 16.67
CA LEU A 183 13.76 3.82 17.68
C LEU A 183 13.57 2.96 18.93
N ARG A 184 13.20 1.68 18.75
CA ARG A 184 12.97 0.75 19.87
C ARG A 184 14.25 0.42 20.62
N GLU A 185 15.34 0.16 19.91
CA GLU A 185 16.62 -0.23 20.52
C GLU A 185 17.16 0.89 21.42
N HIS A 186 17.22 2.13 20.90
CA HIS A 186 17.71 3.26 21.67
C HIS A 186 16.73 3.72 22.77
N GLY A 187 15.43 3.64 22.52
CA GLY A 187 14.41 3.88 23.56
C GLY A 187 14.58 2.92 24.74
N LYS A 188 14.75 1.63 24.46
CA LYS A 188 14.99 0.61 25.48
C LYS A 188 16.31 0.85 26.24
N ALA A 189 17.39 1.20 25.54
CA ALA A 189 18.68 1.49 26.18
C ALA A 189 18.60 2.65 27.19
N ARG A 190 17.76 3.65 26.90
CA ARG A 190 17.47 4.80 27.77
C ARG A 190 16.36 4.57 28.80
N LYS A 191 15.75 3.37 28.84
CA LYS A 191 14.54 3.08 29.63
C LYS A 191 13.40 4.06 29.35
N GLN A 192 13.34 4.60 28.13
CA GLN A 192 12.24 5.43 27.68
C GLN A 192 11.17 4.54 27.05
N TYR A 193 9.91 4.89 27.32
CA TYR A 193 8.80 4.26 26.63
C TYR A 193 8.40 5.08 25.40
N SER A 194 7.73 4.45 24.45
CA SER A 194 7.13 5.13 23.30
C SER A 194 5.80 4.48 22.96
N ILE A 195 4.88 5.29 22.42
CA ILE A 195 3.55 4.81 22.05
C ILE A 195 3.45 4.66 20.55
N GLN A 196 3.05 3.47 20.11
CA GLN A 196 2.86 3.15 18.71
C GLN A 196 1.40 2.84 18.44
N LYS A 197 0.81 3.54 17.48
CA LYS A 197 -0.50 3.20 16.90
C LYS A 197 -0.34 1.96 16.02
N MET A 198 -1.01 0.85 16.35
CA MET A 198 -0.97 -0.34 15.50
C MET A 198 -1.51 -0.02 14.11
N ALA A 199 -0.93 -0.59 13.06
CA ALA A 199 -1.29 -0.30 11.67
C ALA A 199 -2.77 -0.61 11.39
N TRP A 200 -3.26 -1.72 11.92
CA TRP A 200 -4.60 -2.26 11.64
C TRP A 200 -5.46 -2.41 12.90
N PRO A 201 -6.80 -2.36 12.77
CA PRO A 201 -7.73 -2.53 13.88
C PRO A 201 -7.47 -3.84 14.64
N LEU A 202 -7.77 -3.86 15.94
CA LEU A 202 -7.59 -5.03 16.82
C LEU A 202 -6.15 -5.57 16.89
N GLY A 203 -5.15 -4.85 16.35
CA GLY A 203 -3.76 -5.31 16.30
C GLY A 203 -3.53 -6.43 15.29
N GLN A 204 -4.32 -6.47 14.20
CA GLN A 204 -4.09 -7.41 13.10
C GLN A 204 -2.71 -7.19 12.47
N GLU A 205 -2.11 -8.25 11.94
CA GLU A 205 -0.74 -8.25 11.42
C GLU A 205 -0.68 -7.67 10.01
N SER A 206 -1.74 -7.81 9.21
CA SER A 206 -1.85 -7.23 7.85
C SER A 206 -3.29 -6.79 7.57
N ALA A 207 -3.48 -6.01 6.50
CA ALA A 207 -4.80 -5.80 5.91
C ALA A 207 -4.91 -6.52 4.57
N VAL A 208 -6.12 -7.00 4.25
CA VAL A 208 -6.41 -7.68 2.98
C VAL A 208 -7.61 -7.02 2.33
N VAL A 209 -7.47 -6.73 1.04
CA VAL A 209 -8.54 -6.15 0.22
C VAL A 209 -8.76 -7.05 -1.00
N LEU A 210 -9.98 -7.57 -1.10
CA LEU A 210 -10.44 -8.36 -2.24
C LEU A 210 -11.03 -7.41 -3.28
N THR A 211 -10.56 -7.48 -4.51
CA THR A 211 -11.08 -6.59 -5.56
C THR A 211 -11.28 -7.32 -6.88
N HIS A 212 -12.22 -6.80 -7.67
CA HIS A 212 -12.56 -7.30 -8.98
C HIS A 212 -12.64 -6.14 -9.97
N SER A 213 -11.87 -6.22 -11.05
CA SER A 213 -12.04 -5.31 -12.19
C SER A 213 -13.07 -5.92 -13.16
N VAL A 214 -14.06 -5.13 -13.54
CA VAL A 214 -15.08 -5.51 -14.53
C VAL A 214 -14.66 -4.93 -15.86
N ASP A 215 -13.85 -5.65 -16.62
CA ASP A 215 -13.36 -5.21 -17.93
C ASP A 215 -14.25 -5.69 -19.08
N ASP A 216 -14.53 -7.00 -19.11
CA ASP A 216 -15.25 -7.69 -20.17
C ASP A 216 -16.38 -8.54 -19.57
N LEU A 217 -17.61 -8.33 -20.05
CA LEU A 217 -18.81 -9.07 -19.64
C LEU A 217 -19.32 -10.05 -20.71
N GLN A 218 -18.85 -9.95 -21.95
CA GLN A 218 -19.23 -10.76 -23.10
C GLN A 218 -18.02 -11.48 -23.69
N LYS A 219 -17.94 -12.79 -23.42
CA LYS A 219 -16.79 -13.60 -23.86
C LYS A 219 -16.75 -13.80 -25.38
N TRP A 220 -17.91 -13.91 -26.01
CA TRP A 220 -18.04 -14.22 -27.43
C TRP A 220 -19.23 -13.51 -28.05
N ASP A 221 -18.99 -12.92 -29.22
CA ASP A 221 -19.99 -12.70 -30.25
C ASP A 221 -19.79 -13.72 -31.39
N LEU A 222 -20.78 -13.86 -32.29
CA LEU A 222 -20.71 -14.82 -33.40
C LEU A 222 -19.47 -14.63 -34.30
N GLY A 223 -18.92 -13.41 -34.39
CA GLY A 223 -17.72 -13.10 -35.15
C GLY A 223 -16.42 -13.55 -34.48
N SER A 224 -16.28 -13.32 -33.18
CA SER A 224 -15.13 -13.73 -32.36
C SER A 224 -15.06 -15.25 -32.17
N MET A 225 -16.19 -15.96 -32.16
CA MET A 225 -16.18 -17.43 -32.22
C MET A 225 -15.47 -17.95 -33.47
N VAL A 226 -15.75 -17.36 -34.65
CA VAL A 226 -15.11 -17.76 -35.91
C VAL A 226 -13.62 -17.41 -35.91
N LEU A 227 -13.25 -16.25 -35.38
CA LEU A 227 -11.85 -15.83 -35.24
C LEU A 227 -11.06 -16.69 -34.25
N SER A 228 -11.71 -17.22 -33.21
CA SER A 228 -11.09 -18.06 -32.19
C SER A 228 -10.72 -19.48 -32.65
N ILE A 229 -11.12 -19.90 -33.87
CA ILE A 229 -10.73 -21.20 -34.45
C ILE A 229 -9.20 -21.26 -34.67
N ALA A 230 -8.59 -20.14 -35.06
CA ALA A 230 -7.13 -20.07 -35.23
C ALA A 230 -6.40 -20.22 -33.88
N ASP A 231 -6.97 -19.63 -32.82
CA ASP A 231 -6.46 -19.78 -31.45
C ASP A 231 -6.60 -21.21 -30.94
N ASP A 232 -7.75 -21.85 -31.19
CA ASP A 232 -7.98 -23.27 -30.85
C ASP A 232 -6.93 -24.19 -31.48
N ILE A 233 -6.63 -23.97 -32.77
CA ILE A 233 -5.59 -24.71 -33.49
C ILE A 233 -4.21 -24.43 -32.86
N MET A 234 -3.90 -23.18 -32.54
CA MET A 234 -2.64 -22.84 -31.85
C MET A 234 -2.54 -23.45 -30.44
N MET A 235 -3.64 -23.59 -29.71
CA MET A 235 -3.67 -24.24 -28.39
C MET A 235 -3.42 -25.74 -28.48
N ILE A 236 -3.95 -26.41 -29.51
CA ILE A 236 -3.66 -27.81 -29.82
C ILE A 236 -2.17 -27.97 -30.17
N LEU A 237 -1.64 -27.11 -31.05
CA LEU A 237 -0.24 -27.15 -31.49
C LEU A 237 0.76 -26.83 -30.37
N SER A 238 0.37 -26.00 -29.41
CA SER A 238 1.17 -25.68 -28.22
C SER A 238 1.02 -26.70 -27.07
N PHE A 239 0.29 -27.81 -27.31
CA PHE A 239 0.01 -28.87 -26.34
C PHE A 239 -0.71 -28.38 -25.07
N SER A 240 -1.40 -27.24 -25.15
CA SER A 240 -2.18 -26.64 -24.06
C SER A 240 -3.58 -27.26 -23.92
N PHE A 241 -3.66 -28.59 -23.95
CA PHE A 241 -4.92 -29.34 -24.05
C PHE A 241 -5.91 -29.04 -22.94
N LYS A 242 -5.46 -28.81 -21.70
CA LYS A 242 -6.36 -28.48 -20.59
C LYS A 242 -7.12 -27.17 -20.83
N GLN A 243 -6.41 -26.16 -21.33
CA GLN A 243 -7.01 -24.87 -21.64
C GLN A 243 -7.88 -24.97 -22.91
N PHE A 244 -7.48 -25.79 -23.89
CA PHE A 244 -8.26 -26.04 -25.11
C PHE A 244 -9.60 -26.69 -24.78
N TRP A 245 -9.59 -27.78 -24.00
CA TRP A 245 -10.84 -28.45 -23.59
C TRP A 245 -11.73 -27.53 -22.77
N HIS A 246 -11.15 -26.68 -21.90
CA HIS A 246 -11.90 -25.68 -21.15
C HIS A 246 -12.54 -24.60 -22.03
N GLN A 247 -11.82 -24.11 -23.06
CA GLN A 247 -12.40 -23.18 -24.03
C GLN A 247 -13.49 -23.84 -24.88
N LEU A 248 -13.27 -25.08 -25.32
CA LEU A 248 -14.24 -25.82 -26.12
C LEU A 248 -15.52 -26.13 -25.34
N THR A 249 -15.42 -26.58 -24.08
CA THR A 249 -16.59 -26.80 -23.22
C THR A 249 -17.34 -25.49 -22.96
N GLY A 250 -16.62 -24.38 -22.79
CA GLY A 250 -17.21 -23.06 -22.75
C GLY A 250 -18.00 -22.75 -24.02
N LYS A 251 -17.40 -22.90 -25.21
CA LYS A 251 -18.03 -22.60 -26.52
C LYS A 251 -19.31 -23.40 -26.71
N ILE A 252 -19.24 -24.69 -26.39
CA ILE A 252 -20.40 -25.59 -26.39
C ILE A 252 -21.47 -25.05 -25.44
N LYS A 253 -21.13 -24.73 -24.19
CA LYS A 253 -22.09 -24.19 -23.21
C LYS A 253 -22.76 -22.91 -23.72
N TYR A 254 -22.00 -21.94 -24.24
CA TYR A 254 -22.54 -20.71 -24.80
C TYR A 254 -23.55 -20.98 -25.92
N VAL A 255 -23.18 -21.82 -26.90
CA VAL A 255 -24.06 -22.16 -28.05
C VAL A 255 -25.36 -22.84 -27.60
N PHE A 256 -25.33 -23.63 -26.53
CA PHE A 256 -26.51 -24.36 -26.06
C PHE A 256 -27.35 -23.62 -25.02
N THR A 257 -26.77 -22.69 -24.24
CA THR A 257 -27.48 -22.05 -23.12
C THR A 257 -27.58 -20.54 -23.22
N ASN A 258 -26.94 -19.91 -24.21
CA ASN A 258 -26.81 -18.45 -24.33
C ASN A 258 -26.33 -17.77 -23.03
N TYR A 259 -25.54 -18.52 -22.23
CA TYR A 259 -25.02 -18.07 -20.94
C TYR A 259 -23.76 -17.26 -21.20
N GLU A 260 -23.80 -15.97 -20.87
CA GLU A 260 -22.63 -15.11 -20.99
C GLU A 260 -21.56 -15.56 -20.01
N LEU A 261 -20.53 -16.19 -20.53
CA LEU A 261 -19.48 -16.83 -19.74
C LEU A 261 -18.58 -15.87 -18.98
N ASN A 262 -18.65 -14.57 -19.26
CA ASN A 262 -17.94 -13.55 -18.50
C ASN A 262 -18.86 -12.87 -17.46
N TRP A 263 -20.17 -13.14 -17.44
CA TRP A 263 -21.08 -12.71 -16.39
C TRP A 263 -20.99 -13.64 -15.15
N ASN A 264 -19.87 -13.58 -14.43
CA ASN A 264 -19.59 -14.49 -13.29
C ASN A 264 -19.64 -13.80 -11.92
N PHE A 265 -20.50 -12.80 -11.75
CA PHE A 265 -20.62 -12.10 -10.47
C PHE A 265 -21.06 -13.06 -9.35
N ASP A 266 -22.03 -13.93 -9.61
CA ASP A 266 -22.56 -14.89 -8.64
C ASP A 266 -21.51 -15.86 -8.12
N GLU A 267 -20.60 -16.32 -8.96
CA GLU A 267 -19.58 -17.29 -8.61
C GLU A 267 -18.59 -16.72 -7.59
N PHE A 268 -18.10 -15.48 -7.80
CA PHE A 268 -17.27 -14.79 -6.83
C PHE A 268 -18.06 -14.45 -5.55
N ARG A 269 -19.27 -13.89 -5.70
CA ARG A 269 -20.13 -13.54 -4.56
C ARG A 269 -20.41 -14.73 -3.66
N LYS A 270 -20.69 -15.91 -4.23
CA LYS A 270 -20.95 -17.13 -3.47
C LYS A 270 -19.74 -17.55 -2.64
N LEU A 271 -18.55 -17.61 -3.24
CA LEU A 271 -17.32 -17.97 -2.54
C LEU A 271 -17.01 -17.00 -1.39
N GLU A 272 -17.19 -15.69 -1.61
CA GLU A 272 -16.96 -14.68 -0.59
C GLU A 272 -18.00 -14.72 0.52
N ARG A 273 -19.28 -14.93 0.18
CA ARG A 273 -20.36 -15.09 1.15
C ARG A 273 -20.14 -16.30 2.04
N ASP A 274 -19.74 -17.43 1.46
CA ASP A 274 -19.41 -18.65 2.21
C ASP A 274 -18.20 -18.45 3.14
N ALA A 275 -17.25 -17.59 2.74
CA ALA A 275 -16.12 -17.21 3.57
C ALA A 275 -16.47 -16.17 4.67
N GLY A 276 -17.57 -15.44 4.51
CA GLY A 276 -17.96 -14.30 5.35
C GLY A 276 -17.22 -13.01 5.01
N MET A 277 -16.79 -12.86 3.75
CA MET A 277 -15.99 -11.75 3.24
C MET A 277 -16.79 -10.90 2.24
N ARG A 278 -16.25 -9.73 1.91
CA ARG A 278 -16.78 -8.76 0.96
C ARG A 278 -15.64 -8.20 0.12
N SER A 279 -15.96 -7.71 -1.06
CA SER A 279 -15.01 -7.21 -2.03
C SER A 279 -15.40 -5.86 -2.61
N ASN A 280 -14.48 -5.31 -3.40
CA ASN A 280 -14.65 -4.09 -4.16
C ASN A 280 -14.71 -4.40 -5.65
N PHE A 281 -15.75 -3.94 -6.34
CA PHE A 281 -15.90 -4.07 -7.77
C PHE A 281 -15.60 -2.74 -8.44
N PHE A 282 -14.65 -2.70 -9.38
CA PHE A 282 -14.36 -1.52 -10.17
C PHE A 282 -15.05 -1.64 -11.53
N ILE A 283 -15.98 -0.73 -11.79
CA ILE A 283 -16.87 -0.76 -12.96
C ILE A 283 -16.70 0.53 -13.77
N ALA A 284 -16.62 0.41 -15.08
CA ALA A 284 -16.48 1.54 -16.00
C ALA A 284 -17.85 2.17 -16.28
N ALA A 285 -17.88 3.49 -16.46
CA ALA A 285 -19.14 4.21 -16.64
C ALA A 285 -19.78 4.02 -18.03
N HIS A 286 -18.94 3.88 -19.07
CA HIS A 286 -19.38 3.79 -20.46
C HIS A 286 -18.59 2.72 -21.19
N ASN A 287 -19.14 2.28 -22.31
CA ASN A 287 -18.44 1.41 -23.24
C ASN A 287 -17.24 2.14 -23.85
N SER A 288 -16.22 1.36 -24.17
CA SER A 288 -15.02 1.83 -24.84
C SER A 288 -14.48 0.70 -25.72
N LYS A 289 -13.31 0.89 -26.34
CA LYS A 289 -12.68 -0.20 -27.09
C LYS A 289 -12.34 -1.42 -26.22
N GLU A 290 -12.13 -1.20 -24.92
CA GLU A 290 -11.70 -2.22 -23.95
C GLU A 290 -12.80 -2.61 -22.97
N ILE A 291 -13.95 -1.92 -23.02
CA ILE A 291 -15.12 -2.16 -22.16
C ILE A 291 -16.32 -2.37 -23.07
N ASP A 292 -16.94 -3.54 -22.97
CA ASP A 292 -18.05 -3.99 -23.83
C ASP A 292 -19.44 -3.63 -23.29
N TYR A 293 -19.53 -3.07 -22.08
CA TYR A 293 -20.79 -2.70 -21.43
C TYR A 293 -20.90 -1.20 -21.15
N SER A 294 -22.10 -0.76 -20.77
CA SER A 294 -22.36 0.58 -20.23
C SER A 294 -23.16 0.46 -18.94
N LEU A 295 -22.99 1.42 -18.02
CA LEU A 295 -23.79 1.49 -16.81
C LEU A 295 -25.29 1.73 -17.08
N ASP A 296 -25.66 2.17 -18.28
CA ASP A 296 -27.07 2.33 -18.66
C ASP A 296 -27.77 0.98 -18.94
N ASP A 297 -27.02 -0.13 -18.96
CA ASP A 297 -27.56 -1.47 -19.10
C ASP A 297 -28.41 -1.84 -17.86
N PRO A 298 -29.70 -2.16 -18.02
CA PRO A 298 -30.58 -2.49 -16.90
C PRO A 298 -30.14 -3.74 -16.13
N ASP A 299 -29.58 -4.74 -16.80
CA ASP A 299 -29.15 -5.99 -16.16
C ASP A 299 -27.94 -5.71 -15.26
N LEU A 300 -26.99 -4.89 -15.74
CA LEU A 300 -25.83 -4.48 -14.94
C LEU A 300 -26.24 -3.57 -13.79
N ALA A 301 -27.21 -2.69 -14.00
CA ALA A 301 -27.74 -1.83 -12.94
C ALA A 301 -28.46 -2.63 -11.84
N GLU A 302 -29.10 -3.74 -12.16
CA GLU A 302 -29.64 -4.68 -11.15
C GLU A 302 -28.53 -5.40 -10.40
N GLU A 303 -27.52 -5.91 -11.11
CA GLU A 303 -26.35 -6.56 -10.51
C GLU A 303 -25.60 -5.62 -9.54
N ILE A 304 -25.40 -4.36 -9.92
CA ILE A 304 -24.80 -3.34 -9.04
C ILE A 304 -25.64 -3.12 -7.77
N LYS A 305 -26.97 -3.08 -7.89
CA LYS A 305 -27.83 -2.93 -6.71
C LYS A 305 -27.69 -4.11 -5.77
N ASP A 306 -27.62 -5.33 -6.30
CA ASP A 306 -27.44 -6.54 -5.48
C ASP A 306 -26.06 -6.58 -4.83
N LEU A 307 -25.00 -6.20 -5.55
CA LEU A 307 -23.65 -6.06 -4.99
C LEU A 307 -23.63 -5.09 -3.78
N VAL A 308 -24.25 -3.91 -3.94
CA VAL A 308 -24.35 -2.91 -2.87
C VAL A 308 -25.20 -3.44 -1.70
N LYS A 309 -26.33 -4.10 -1.98
CA LYS A 309 -27.23 -4.68 -0.97
C LYS A 309 -26.55 -5.78 -0.15
N GLU A 310 -25.66 -6.55 -0.76
CA GLU A 310 -24.85 -7.55 -0.07
C GLU A 310 -23.72 -6.93 0.77
N GLY A 311 -23.44 -5.64 0.60
CA GLY A 311 -22.47 -4.88 1.36
C GLY A 311 -21.10 -4.75 0.69
N ASN A 312 -20.97 -5.13 -0.59
CA ASN A 312 -19.78 -4.88 -1.40
C ASN A 312 -19.67 -3.40 -1.77
N GLU A 313 -18.46 -2.95 -2.07
CA GLU A 313 -18.21 -1.57 -2.48
C GLU A 313 -17.99 -1.49 -4.00
N ILE A 314 -18.49 -0.42 -4.61
CA ILE A 314 -18.35 -0.17 -6.05
C ILE A 314 -17.45 1.06 -6.25
N GLY A 315 -16.38 0.87 -7.03
CA GLY A 315 -15.43 1.92 -7.41
C GLY A 315 -15.46 2.21 -8.91
N LEU A 316 -14.89 3.35 -9.30
CA LEU A 316 -14.80 3.75 -10.71
C LEU A 316 -13.61 3.08 -11.39
N LEU A 317 -13.86 2.32 -12.46
CA LEU A 317 -12.83 1.89 -13.39
C LEU A 317 -12.61 2.99 -14.43
N ILE A 318 -11.40 3.55 -14.45
CA ILE A 318 -11.01 4.65 -15.33
C ILE A 318 -10.36 4.05 -16.58
N THR A 319 -10.92 4.35 -17.74
CA THR A 319 -10.41 3.96 -19.06
C THR A 319 -9.58 5.07 -19.70
N GLU A 320 -8.64 4.71 -20.58
CA GLU A 320 -7.70 5.65 -21.22
C GLU A 320 -8.28 6.39 -22.44
N ASP A 321 -9.46 6.01 -22.90
CA ASP A 321 -10.11 6.58 -24.08
C ASP A 321 -10.33 8.09 -23.99
N LYS A 322 -10.44 8.63 -22.76
CA LYS A 322 -10.78 10.02 -22.48
C LYS A 322 -9.95 10.57 -21.32
N LEU A 323 -8.89 11.32 -21.64
CA LEU A 323 -7.95 11.87 -20.65
C LEU A 323 -8.31 13.29 -20.16
N ASN A 324 -9.56 13.71 -20.26
CA ASN A 324 -10.02 15.01 -19.78
C ASN A 324 -10.69 14.91 -18.40
N ARG A 325 -10.43 15.90 -17.54
CA ARG A 325 -11.02 16.05 -16.21
C ARG A 325 -12.55 16.06 -16.23
N ASP A 326 -13.16 16.86 -17.11
CA ASP A 326 -14.63 17.04 -17.09
C ASP A 326 -15.37 15.76 -17.44
N GLU A 327 -14.80 14.99 -18.38
CA GLU A 327 -15.35 13.69 -18.76
C GLU A 327 -15.20 12.66 -17.63
N GLN A 328 -14.04 12.59 -16.98
CA GLN A 328 -13.83 11.68 -15.86
C GLN A 328 -14.66 12.07 -14.63
N MET A 329 -14.87 13.36 -14.38
CA MET A 329 -15.81 13.84 -13.37
C MET A 329 -17.24 13.43 -13.68
N THR A 330 -17.65 13.51 -14.94
CA THR A 330 -18.98 13.06 -15.39
C THR A 330 -19.15 11.55 -15.16
N ARG A 331 -18.14 10.75 -15.52
CA ARG A 331 -18.13 9.29 -15.27
C ARG A 331 -18.26 8.96 -13.79
N LYS A 332 -17.51 9.69 -12.94
CA LYS A 332 -17.63 9.58 -11.49
C LYS A 332 -19.06 9.91 -11.05
N GLN A 333 -19.64 11.02 -11.49
CA GLN A 333 -21.00 11.42 -11.13
C GLN A 333 -22.07 10.39 -11.51
N ILE A 334 -21.95 9.77 -12.69
CA ILE A 334 -22.85 8.70 -13.13
C ILE A 334 -22.76 7.51 -12.16
N LEU A 335 -21.55 7.07 -11.82
CA LEU A 335 -21.35 5.98 -10.87
C LEU A 335 -21.91 6.30 -9.48
N LEU A 336 -21.65 7.51 -8.96
CA LEU A 336 -22.15 7.94 -7.65
C LEU A 336 -23.69 7.97 -7.63
N HIS A 337 -24.32 8.41 -8.72
CA HIS A 337 -25.78 8.43 -8.85
C HIS A 337 -26.39 7.02 -8.80
N GLN A 338 -25.76 6.04 -9.46
CA GLN A 338 -26.24 4.67 -9.48
C GLN A 338 -26.01 3.92 -8.17
N THR A 339 -24.82 4.07 -7.59
CA THR A 339 -24.41 3.37 -6.36
C THR A 339 -24.98 4.02 -5.10
N LYS A 340 -25.39 5.29 -5.18
CA LYS A 340 -25.80 6.13 -4.05
C LYS A 340 -24.73 6.21 -2.94
N CYS A 341 -23.48 5.94 -3.28
CA CYS A 341 -22.33 6.10 -2.41
C CYS A 341 -21.64 7.41 -2.78
N PRO A 342 -21.47 8.38 -1.86
CA PRO A 342 -20.83 9.67 -2.17
C PRO A 342 -19.31 9.57 -2.31
N ASP A 343 -18.69 8.54 -1.70
CA ASP A 343 -17.24 8.42 -1.54
C ASP A 343 -16.70 7.19 -2.29
N ALA A 344 -16.78 7.19 -3.63
CA ALA A 344 -16.21 6.11 -4.44
C ALA A 344 -14.69 6.31 -4.66
N GLY A 345 -13.93 5.23 -4.53
CA GLY A 345 -12.55 5.17 -5.02
C GLY A 345 -12.46 4.92 -6.53
N CYS A 346 -11.24 4.89 -7.06
CA CYS A 346 -11.00 4.60 -8.47
C CYS A 346 -9.87 3.60 -8.71
N ARG A 347 -9.84 3.04 -9.92
CA ARG A 347 -8.77 2.19 -10.44
C ARG A 347 -8.55 2.50 -11.91
N GLN A 348 -7.30 2.68 -12.31
CA GLN A 348 -6.93 2.77 -13.71
C GLN A 348 -6.99 1.39 -14.36
N LEU A 349 -7.69 1.29 -15.48
CA LEU A 349 -7.74 0.07 -16.29
C LEU A 349 -6.31 -0.36 -16.63
N ASP A 350 -6.08 -1.66 -16.50
CA ASP A 350 -4.77 -2.28 -16.68
C ASP A 350 -3.61 -1.75 -15.82
N TYR A 351 -3.81 -0.80 -14.90
CA TYR A 351 -2.77 -0.21 -14.02
C TYR A 351 -1.70 0.59 -14.76
N LEU A 352 -2.03 1.07 -15.95
CA LEU A 352 -1.17 1.93 -16.76
C LEU A 352 -1.20 3.36 -16.19
N MET A 353 -0.22 3.69 -15.36
CA MET A 353 -0.18 4.98 -14.64
C MET A 353 1.12 5.72 -14.97
N ASP A 354 0.98 7.01 -15.30
CA ASP A 354 2.07 7.99 -15.35
C ASP A 354 1.73 9.20 -14.47
N HIS A 355 2.63 10.18 -14.35
CA HIS A 355 2.38 11.38 -13.56
C HIS A 355 1.17 12.20 -14.03
N ARG A 356 0.86 12.23 -15.34
CA ARG A 356 -0.28 12.98 -15.88
C ARG A 356 -1.60 12.36 -15.42
N LEU A 357 -1.67 11.04 -15.44
CA LEU A 357 -2.82 10.28 -14.94
C LEU A 357 -2.95 10.41 -13.42
N MET A 358 -1.85 10.45 -12.67
CA MET A 358 -1.90 10.73 -11.23
C MET A 358 -2.47 12.14 -10.93
N ASP A 359 -2.05 13.16 -11.71
CA ASP A 359 -2.61 14.51 -11.59
C ASP A 359 -4.11 14.54 -11.94
N LEU A 360 -4.52 13.79 -12.97
CA LEU A 360 -5.94 13.63 -13.35
C LEU A 360 -6.75 12.94 -12.24
N HIS A 361 -6.22 11.85 -11.67
CA HIS A 361 -6.82 11.15 -10.53
C HIS A 361 -6.95 12.10 -9.34
N ASN A 362 -5.94 12.93 -9.07
CA ASN A 362 -6.05 13.95 -8.02
C ASN A 362 -7.14 14.99 -8.34
N ALA A 363 -7.28 15.40 -9.60
CA ALA A 363 -8.26 16.39 -10.03
C ALA A 363 -9.72 15.91 -9.96
N ILE A 364 -9.95 14.59 -10.04
CA ILE A 364 -11.29 13.99 -9.82
C ILE A 364 -11.59 13.70 -8.34
N ASN A 365 -10.59 13.88 -7.45
CA ASN A 365 -10.69 13.79 -6.00
C ASN A 365 -11.42 12.52 -5.49
N PRO A 366 -10.93 11.32 -5.81
CA PRO A 366 -11.48 10.07 -5.31
C PRO A 366 -11.09 9.90 -3.83
N GLN A 367 -11.85 9.10 -3.08
CA GLN A 367 -11.48 8.81 -1.69
C GLN A 367 -10.12 8.08 -1.62
N TYR A 368 -9.93 7.14 -2.53
CA TYR A 368 -8.72 6.36 -2.70
C TYR A 368 -8.53 5.95 -4.16
N SER A 369 -7.31 5.53 -4.50
CA SER A 369 -6.98 4.90 -5.78
C SER A 369 -6.34 3.54 -5.55
N MET A 370 -6.66 2.57 -6.40
CA MET A 370 -6.04 1.25 -6.47
C MET A 370 -5.44 1.01 -7.85
N SER A 371 -4.64 1.96 -8.32
CA SER A 371 -4.07 2.02 -9.68
C SER A 371 -2.58 1.67 -9.72
N SER A 372 -1.97 1.42 -8.56
CA SER A 372 -0.58 1.01 -8.40
C SER A 372 -0.47 -0.51 -8.34
N SER A 373 -0.11 -1.11 -9.46
CA SER A 373 0.31 -2.52 -9.55
C SER A 373 1.35 -2.69 -10.65
N LEU A 374 2.05 -3.83 -10.60
CA LEU A 374 2.87 -4.27 -11.71
C LEU A 374 1.99 -4.87 -12.82
N GLN A 375 2.48 -4.80 -14.04
CA GLN A 375 1.84 -5.21 -15.29
C GLN A 375 2.03 -6.70 -15.56
N ASN A 376 3.28 -7.16 -15.48
CA ASN A 376 3.65 -8.47 -16.00
C ASN A 376 3.88 -9.51 -14.92
N ASN A 377 4.36 -9.10 -13.75
CA ASN A 377 4.75 -10.00 -12.66
C ASN A 377 4.24 -9.48 -11.32
N PRO A 378 3.93 -10.37 -10.36
CA PRO A 378 3.49 -9.95 -9.04
C PRO A 378 4.62 -9.26 -8.28
N GLY A 379 4.24 -8.31 -7.41
CA GLY A 379 5.21 -7.54 -6.65
C GLY A 379 4.69 -6.21 -6.14
N TYR A 380 5.61 -5.44 -5.56
CA TYR A 380 5.36 -4.15 -4.93
C TYR A 380 5.82 -3.02 -5.84
N LYS A 381 4.86 -2.38 -6.54
CA LYS A 381 5.15 -1.12 -7.26
C LYS A 381 5.55 -0.05 -6.24
N CYS A 382 6.62 0.71 -6.53
CA CYS A 382 7.29 1.61 -5.59
C CYS A 382 7.85 0.92 -4.32
N GLY A 383 7.90 -0.42 -4.27
CA GLY A 383 8.50 -1.16 -3.17
C GLY A 383 7.78 -1.10 -1.83
N THR A 384 6.51 -0.70 -1.80
CA THR A 384 5.74 -0.63 -0.56
C THR A 384 4.42 -1.40 -0.66
N GLY A 385 4.03 -2.05 0.43
CA GLY A 385 2.67 -2.56 0.63
C GLY A 385 1.79 -1.63 1.46
N MET A 386 2.33 -0.50 1.96
CA MET A 386 1.59 0.43 2.81
C MET A 386 0.74 1.40 1.98
N PRO A 387 -0.42 1.85 2.49
CA PRO A 387 -1.16 2.94 1.88
C PRO A 387 -0.38 4.25 2.00
N TYR A 388 -0.34 5.03 0.93
CA TYR A 388 0.35 6.32 0.90
C TYR A 388 -0.41 7.32 0.06
N ASN A 389 -0.05 8.60 0.13
CA ASN A 389 -0.59 9.60 -0.79
C ASN A 389 0.49 9.90 -1.83
N PRO A 390 0.31 9.55 -3.11
CA PRO A 390 1.35 9.72 -4.12
C PRO A 390 1.92 11.16 -4.20
N TRP A 391 3.19 11.27 -4.57
CA TRP A 391 3.79 12.57 -4.87
C TRP A 391 3.60 12.92 -6.34
N ILE A 392 2.80 13.96 -6.57
CA ILE A 392 2.37 14.44 -7.89
C ILE A 392 2.97 15.82 -8.19
N SER A 393 2.62 16.42 -9.33
CA SER A 393 3.19 17.71 -9.76
C SER A 393 2.90 18.84 -8.76
N SER A 394 1.74 18.81 -8.10
CA SER A 394 1.32 19.77 -7.08
C SER A 394 1.79 19.42 -5.64
N GLY A 395 2.61 18.38 -5.47
CA GLY A 395 3.08 17.89 -4.17
C GLY A 395 2.34 16.62 -3.73
N LYS A 396 1.93 16.54 -2.46
CA LYS A 396 1.21 15.38 -1.92
C LYS A 396 -0.21 15.31 -2.49
N ALA A 397 -0.59 14.18 -3.09
CA ALA A 397 -1.95 13.93 -3.56
C ALA A 397 -2.99 13.92 -2.42
N VAL A 398 -4.24 14.26 -2.74
CA VAL A 398 -5.35 14.28 -1.78
C VAL A 398 -5.86 12.86 -1.51
N TYR A 399 -5.88 12.01 -2.52
CA TYR A 399 -6.33 10.63 -2.41
C TYR A 399 -5.25 9.71 -1.81
N THR A 400 -5.68 8.62 -1.18
CA THR A 400 -4.79 7.56 -0.71
C THR A 400 -4.66 6.47 -1.78
N GLU A 401 -3.45 6.14 -2.18
CA GLU A 401 -3.14 4.99 -3.01
C GLU A 401 -3.03 3.73 -2.13
N ILE A 402 -3.74 2.67 -2.52
CA ILE A 402 -3.67 1.35 -1.89
C ILE A 402 -2.99 0.40 -2.91
N PRO A 403 -1.72 0.01 -2.69
CA PRO A 403 -0.99 -0.83 -3.63
C PRO A 403 -1.65 -2.18 -3.87
N THR A 404 -1.82 -2.57 -5.13
CA THR A 404 -2.30 -3.92 -5.52
C THR A 404 -1.11 -4.82 -5.85
N VAL A 405 -0.95 -5.88 -5.06
CA VAL A 405 0.25 -6.73 -5.07
C VAL A 405 0.10 -7.93 -6.01
N TYR A 406 -1.12 -8.45 -6.13
CA TYR A 406 -1.40 -9.68 -6.88
C TYR A 406 -2.59 -9.52 -7.84
N ARG A 407 -2.47 -10.05 -9.06
CA ARG A 407 -3.48 -9.96 -10.11
C ARG A 407 -3.68 -11.31 -10.78
N ASP A 408 -4.88 -11.60 -11.26
CA ASP A 408 -5.15 -12.80 -12.07
C ASP A 408 -4.27 -12.85 -13.34
N LYS A 409 -3.92 -11.69 -13.91
CA LYS A 409 -3.08 -11.54 -15.11
C LYS A 409 -1.73 -12.25 -14.95
N PHE A 410 -1.17 -12.31 -13.74
CA PHE A 410 0.11 -12.98 -13.46
C PHE A 410 0.06 -14.50 -13.57
N LEU A 411 -1.14 -15.08 -13.59
CA LEU A 411 -1.36 -16.51 -13.79
C LEU A 411 -1.28 -16.89 -15.28
N LYS A 412 -1.41 -15.92 -16.20
CA LYS A 412 -1.33 -16.12 -17.65
C LYS A 412 0.14 -15.92 -18.08
N LEU A 413 0.84 -17.01 -18.41
CA LEU A 413 2.23 -16.97 -18.88
C LEU A 413 2.32 -16.49 -20.33
N ASN A 414 1.35 -16.86 -21.14
CA ASN A 414 1.10 -16.33 -22.48
C ASN A 414 -0.40 -16.52 -22.82
N ARG A 415 -0.81 -16.15 -24.03
CA ARG A 415 -2.21 -16.28 -24.50
C ARG A 415 -2.79 -17.70 -24.29
N PHE A 416 -1.95 -18.73 -24.33
CA PHE A 416 -2.35 -20.14 -24.37
C PHE A 416 -1.80 -20.97 -23.21
N LYS A 417 -1.18 -20.37 -22.20
CA LYS A 417 -0.55 -21.10 -21.11
C LYS A 417 -0.77 -20.38 -19.79
N THR A 418 -1.34 -21.11 -18.84
CA THR A 418 -1.46 -20.67 -17.45
C THR A 418 -0.40 -21.33 -16.58
N MET A 419 -0.07 -20.69 -15.47
CA MET A 419 0.74 -21.24 -14.40
C MET A 419 0.09 -22.50 -13.80
N GLY A 420 0.88 -23.34 -13.11
CA GLY A 420 0.33 -24.45 -12.33
C GLY A 420 -0.40 -23.94 -11.07
N LEU A 421 -1.45 -24.65 -10.64
CA LEU A 421 -2.21 -24.30 -9.43
C LEU A 421 -1.33 -24.25 -8.17
N GLU A 422 -0.41 -25.21 -8.00
CA GLU A 422 0.45 -25.26 -6.80
C GLU A 422 1.46 -24.11 -6.77
N ASP A 423 2.02 -23.73 -7.93
CA ASP A 423 2.89 -22.55 -8.04
C ASP A 423 2.12 -21.27 -7.71
N ALA A 424 0.89 -21.14 -8.22
CA ALA A 424 0.01 -20.02 -7.93
C ALA A 424 -0.30 -19.91 -6.41
N LYS A 425 -0.64 -21.03 -5.76
CA LYS A 425 -0.84 -21.08 -4.31
C LYS A 425 0.40 -20.66 -3.54
N HIS A 426 1.59 -21.13 -3.97
CA HIS A 426 2.85 -20.77 -3.34
C HIS A 426 3.13 -19.27 -3.46
N GLN A 427 2.89 -18.66 -4.63
CA GLN A 427 3.06 -17.24 -4.83
C GLN A 427 2.13 -16.40 -3.93
N VAL A 428 0.83 -16.70 -3.91
CA VAL A 428 -0.13 -16.00 -3.05
C VAL A 428 0.30 -16.09 -1.58
N ARG A 429 0.62 -17.30 -1.10
CA ARG A 429 1.05 -17.51 0.29
C ARG A 429 2.26 -16.65 0.63
N ARG A 430 3.26 -16.58 -0.26
CA ARG A 430 4.46 -15.78 -0.05
C ARG A 430 4.14 -14.28 0.07
N PHE A 431 3.26 -13.73 -0.77
CA PHE A 431 2.90 -12.32 -0.70
C PHE A 431 2.08 -11.98 0.55
N LEU A 432 1.15 -12.85 0.96
CA LEU A 432 0.42 -12.67 2.23
C LEU A 432 1.35 -12.71 3.45
N GLN A 433 2.34 -13.62 3.45
CA GLN A 433 3.35 -13.69 4.49
C GLN A 433 4.23 -12.43 4.52
N ASN A 434 4.63 -11.92 3.35
CA ASN A 434 5.39 -10.67 3.26
C ASN A 434 4.58 -9.49 3.83
N ALA A 435 3.30 -9.36 3.46
CA ALA A 435 2.43 -8.31 3.99
C ALA A 435 2.26 -8.42 5.51
N SER A 436 2.10 -9.64 6.04
CA SER A 436 1.98 -9.86 7.49
C SER A 436 3.27 -9.51 8.24
N ARG A 437 4.43 -9.80 7.63
CA ARG A 437 5.75 -9.49 8.21
C ARG A 437 6.06 -8.00 8.23
N THR A 438 5.59 -7.24 7.23
CA THR A 438 5.84 -5.79 7.15
C THR A 438 4.68 -4.93 7.64
N HIS A 439 3.60 -5.55 8.09
CA HIS A 439 2.33 -4.89 8.38
C HIS A 439 1.69 -4.16 7.20
N GLY A 440 2.03 -4.55 5.97
CA GLY A 440 1.48 -3.99 4.75
C GLY A 440 0.09 -4.51 4.39
N VAL A 441 -0.43 -4.01 3.27
CA VAL A 441 -1.68 -4.43 2.64
C VAL A 441 -1.39 -5.51 1.60
N PHE A 442 -2.14 -6.61 1.67
CA PHE A 442 -2.23 -7.59 0.60
C PHE A 442 -3.53 -7.36 -0.17
N ALA A 443 -3.48 -6.48 -1.16
CA ALA A 443 -4.59 -6.27 -2.07
C ALA A 443 -4.42 -7.11 -3.34
N LEU A 444 -5.52 -7.72 -3.79
CA LEU A 444 -5.56 -8.56 -4.98
C LEU A 444 -6.69 -8.16 -5.93
N ASP A 445 -6.44 -8.34 -7.22
CA ASP A 445 -7.39 -8.04 -8.28
C ASP A 445 -7.63 -9.28 -9.14
N PHE A 446 -8.86 -9.77 -9.12
CA PHE A 446 -9.33 -10.84 -9.99
C PHE A 446 -10.41 -10.29 -10.89
N ARG A 447 -10.12 -10.17 -12.18
CA ARG A 447 -11.14 -9.77 -13.15
C ARG A 447 -12.33 -10.72 -13.16
N ILE A 448 -13.52 -10.25 -13.44
CA ILE A 448 -14.70 -11.13 -13.52
C ILE A 448 -14.51 -12.19 -14.62
N ALA A 449 -13.95 -11.80 -15.77
CA ALA A 449 -13.59 -12.71 -16.86
C ALA A 449 -12.55 -13.77 -16.46
N SER A 450 -11.76 -13.53 -15.40
CA SER A 450 -10.72 -14.48 -14.96
C SER A 450 -11.28 -15.83 -14.49
N TYR A 451 -12.52 -15.83 -13.98
CA TYR A 451 -13.20 -17.05 -13.52
C TYR A 451 -13.30 -18.09 -14.64
N THR A 452 -13.60 -17.62 -15.85
CA THR A 452 -13.71 -18.48 -17.02
C THR A 452 -12.37 -18.61 -17.74
N ASP A 453 -11.52 -17.60 -17.75
CA ASP A 453 -10.24 -17.67 -18.46
C ASP A 453 -9.22 -18.61 -17.82
N ILE A 454 -9.32 -18.83 -16.51
CA ILE A 454 -8.38 -19.64 -15.74
C ILE A 454 -9.12 -20.86 -15.21
N TYR A 455 -8.84 -22.04 -15.77
CA TYR A 455 -9.58 -23.28 -15.49
C TYR A 455 -9.60 -23.72 -14.01
N TYR A 456 -8.70 -23.19 -13.18
CA TYR A 456 -8.62 -23.47 -11.74
C TYR A 456 -8.92 -22.25 -10.87
N CYS A 457 -9.49 -21.17 -11.44
CA CYS A 457 -9.76 -19.91 -10.73
C CYS A 457 -10.57 -20.16 -9.46
N GLU A 458 -11.68 -20.90 -9.54
CA GLU A 458 -12.53 -21.27 -8.40
C GLU A 458 -11.71 -21.91 -7.26
N LYS A 459 -10.88 -22.90 -7.59
CA LYS A 459 -10.05 -23.63 -6.61
C LYS A 459 -8.98 -22.74 -5.99
N LEU A 460 -8.38 -21.85 -6.80
CA LEU A 460 -7.39 -20.91 -6.30
C LEU A 460 -8.03 -19.84 -5.42
N TYR A 461 -9.16 -19.27 -5.84
CA TYR A 461 -9.86 -18.23 -5.09
C TYR A 461 -10.38 -18.77 -3.75
N ALA A 462 -11.01 -19.95 -3.75
CA ALA A 462 -11.40 -20.63 -2.51
C ALA A 462 -10.20 -20.88 -1.58
N TYR A 463 -9.04 -21.27 -2.13
CA TYR A 463 -7.80 -21.40 -1.36
C TYR A 463 -7.34 -20.06 -0.79
N ILE A 464 -7.38 -18.98 -1.57
CA ILE A 464 -7.02 -17.62 -1.13
C ILE A 464 -7.90 -17.21 0.05
N LEU A 465 -9.22 -17.34 -0.05
CA LEU A 465 -10.15 -17.00 1.03
C LEU A 465 -9.90 -17.81 2.30
N ALA A 466 -9.68 -19.13 2.17
CA ALA A 466 -9.34 -19.99 3.30
C ALA A 466 -7.98 -19.61 3.93
N LEU A 467 -7.00 -19.24 3.10
CA LEU A 467 -5.69 -18.80 3.56
C LEU A 467 -5.79 -17.49 4.34
N ILE A 468 -6.53 -16.51 3.82
CA ILE A 468 -6.78 -15.22 4.49
C ILE A 468 -7.46 -15.43 5.83
N LYS A 469 -8.51 -16.26 5.89
CA LYS A 469 -9.26 -16.56 7.11
C LYS A 469 -8.41 -17.22 8.22
N SER A 470 -7.34 -17.92 7.84
CA SER A 470 -6.42 -18.54 8.80
C SER A 470 -5.30 -17.61 9.28
N HIS A 471 -5.10 -16.45 8.64
CA HIS A 471 -4.12 -15.44 9.06
C HIS A 471 -4.78 -14.38 9.95
N LYS A 472 -3.96 -13.70 10.76
CA LYS A 472 -4.37 -12.52 11.55
C LYS A 472 -4.39 -11.28 10.65
N SER A 473 -5.33 -11.27 9.72
CA SER A 473 -5.50 -10.19 8.75
C SER A 473 -6.83 -9.49 8.94
N TRP A 474 -6.82 -8.16 8.84
CA TRP A 474 -8.03 -7.36 8.75
C TRP A 474 -8.53 -7.39 7.30
N VAL A 475 -9.59 -8.18 7.05
CA VAL A 475 -10.27 -8.21 5.75
C VAL A 475 -11.29 -7.08 5.72
N CYS A 476 -11.16 -6.17 4.77
CA CYS A 476 -11.98 -4.98 4.66
C CYS A 476 -12.15 -4.54 3.20
N LYS A 477 -13.10 -3.63 2.99
CA LYS A 477 -13.24 -2.97 1.69
C LYS A 477 -12.23 -1.83 1.55
N ALA A 478 -11.89 -1.46 0.32
CA ALA A 478 -10.87 -0.46 0.07
C ALA A 478 -11.21 0.94 0.66
N GLY A 479 -12.47 1.37 0.64
CA GLY A 479 -12.90 2.62 1.25
C GLY A 479 -12.82 2.59 2.78
N GLU A 480 -13.12 1.45 3.40
CA GLU A 480 -12.94 1.23 4.84
C GLU A 480 -11.47 1.34 5.23
N LEU A 481 -10.57 0.72 4.45
CA LEU A 481 -9.13 0.79 4.65
C LEU A 481 -8.62 2.23 4.54
N ALA A 482 -8.99 2.94 3.47
CA ALA A 482 -8.58 4.33 3.26
C ALA A 482 -9.08 5.25 4.39
N ASN A 483 -10.34 5.09 4.80
CA ASN A 483 -10.92 5.85 5.89
C ASN A 483 -10.25 5.55 7.22
N TRP A 484 -9.99 4.26 7.52
CA TRP A 484 -9.23 3.84 8.69
C TRP A 484 -7.85 4.47 8.72
N TRP A 485 -7.10 4.38 7.62
CA TRP A 485 -5.74 4.91 7.52
C TRP A 485 -5.71 6.41 7.80
N ARG A 486 -6.65 7.16 7.22
CA ARG A 486 -6.83 8.59 7.46
C ARG A 486 -7.16 8.90 8.93
N LYS A 487 -8.17 8.23 9.51
CA LYS A 487 -8.60 8.48 10.89
C LYS A 487 -7.51 8.11 11.90
N ARG A 488 -6.85 6.96 11.74
CA ARG A 488 -5.67 6.54 12.53
C ARG A 488 -4.55 7.59 12.49
N GLY A 489 -4.30 8.16 11.30
CA GLY A 489 -3.32 9.22 11.12
C GLY A 489 -3.62 10.48 11.93
N ARG A 490 -4.90 10.80 12.16
CA ARG A 490 -5.36 11.98 12.90
C ARG A 490 -5.38 11.81 14.42
N VAL A 491 -5.38 10.58 14.94
CA VAL A 491 -5.28 10.32 16.38
C VAL A 491 -3.98 10.91 16.91
N VAL A 492 -4.09 11.79 17.92
CA VAL A 492 -2.97 12.46 18.56
C VAL A 492 -2.65 11.72 19.84
N VAL A 493 -1.38 11.34 19.99
CA VAL A 493 -0.86 10.80 21.25
C VAL A 493 0.15 11.79 21.80
N ASP A 494 -0.09 12.28 23.01
CA ASP A 494 0.81 13.17 23.72
C ASP A 494 1.44 12.44 24.91
N GLU A 495 2.75 12.31 24.89
CA GLU A 495 3.54 11.51 25.83
C GLU A 495 4.20 12.41 26.87
N SER A 496 4.07 12.06 28.15
CA SER A 496 4.70 12.73 29.29
C SER A 496 5.50 11.74 30.14
N GLU A 497 6.06 12.17 31.28
CA GLU A 497 6.91 11.26 32.05
C GLU A 497 6.18 10.04 32.61
N TYR A 498 5.02 10.27 33.24
CA TYR A 498 4.29 9.24 33.99
C TYR A 498 2.94 8.88 33.38
N GLU A 499 2.55 9.55 32.29
CA GLU A 499 1.29 9.30 31.61
C GLU A 499 1.36 9.70 30.14
N PHE A 500 0.43 9.21 29.34
CA PHE A 500 0.19 9.74 28.01
C PHE A 500 -1.30 9.92 27.78
N SER A 501 -1.65 10.93 26.98
CA SER A 501 -3.02 11.18 26.57
C SER A 501 -3.22 10.82 25.10
N VAL A 502 -4.43 10.37 24.79
CA VAL A 502 -4.85 10.00 23.44
C VAL A 502 -6.10 10.79 23.11
N PHE A 503 -6.01 11.66 22.11
CA PHE A 503 -7.15 12.42 21.60
C PHE A 503 -7.67 11.79 20.31
N PHE A 504 -8.98 11.56 20.27
CA PHE A 504 -9.69 10.90 19.19
C PHE A 504 -10.54 11.92 18.42
N PRO A 505 -10.06 12.49 17.30
CA PRO A 505 -10.81 13.51 16.57
C PRO A 505 -11.99 12.96 15.75
N ASP A 506 -12.06 11.65 15.55
CA ASP A 506 -13.08 10.98 14.73
C ASP A 506 -13.67 9.80 15.51
N ASP A 507 -14.88 9.39 15.14
CA ASP A 507 -15.43 8.11 15.60
C ASP A 507 -14.57 6.95 15.08
N LEU A 508 -14.19 6.05 15.97
CA LEU A 508 -13.40 4.85 15.68
C LEU A 508 -14.04 3.61 16.28
N GLU A 509 -14.28 2.59 15.45
CA GLU A 509 -14.78 1.31 15.94
C GLU A 509 -13.79 0.62 16.86
N ASN A 510 -12.50 0.61 16.49
CA ASN A 510 -11.44 0.02 17.31
C ASN A 510 -10.13 0.77 17.09
N LEU A 511 -9.32 0.95 18.13
CA LEU A 511 -7.92 1.37 18.00
C LEU A 511 -7.06 0.54 18.96
N SER A 512 -5.96 0.01 18.46
CA SER A 512 -4.96 -0.65 19.29
C SER A 512 -3.70 0.21 19.39
N LEU A 513 -3.24 0.45 20.60
CA LEU A 513 -1.95 1.07 20.89
C LEU A 513 -1.01 0.02 21.47
N GLN A 514 0.26 0.10 21.07
CA GLN A 514 1.35 -0.69 21.62
C GLN A 514 2.24 0.26 22.43
N VAL A 515 2.40 -0.06 23.72
CA VAL A 515 3.38 0.59 24.59
C VAL A 515 4.71 -0.16 24.43
N ASN A 516 5.72 0.53 23.96
CA ASN A 516 7.08 0.01 23.85
C ASN A 516 7.90 0.51 25.03
N GLY A 517 8.68 -0.37 25.68
CA GLY A 517 9.45 -0.04 26.88
C GLY A 517 9.04 -0.88 28.09
N ASP A 518 9.84 -0.81 29.16
CA ASP A 518 9.62 -1.54 30.41
C ASP A 518 8.77 -0.71 31.38
N VAL A 519 7.53 -0.40 30.98
CA VAL A 519 6.55 0.35 31.80
C VAL A 519 5.28 -0.46 31.99
N LYS A 520 4.63 -0.28 33.14
CA LYS A 520 3.35 -0.95 33.44
C LYS A 520 2.19 0.04 33.39
N ILE A 521 1.11 -0.34 32.74
CA ILE A 521 -0.13 0.46 32.73
C ILE A 521 -0.86 0.26 34.07
N VAL A 522 -1.14 1.36 34.77
CA VAL A 522 -1.79 1.37 36.09
C VAL A 522 -3.28 1.64 35.97
N GLU A 523 -3.62 2.67 35.21
CA GLU A 523 -4.97 3.24 35.17
C GLU A 523 -5.25 3.85 33.80
N ILE A 524 -6.52 3.79 33.39
CA ILE A 524 -7.04 4.43 32.19
C ILE A 524 -8.26 5.25 32.58
N ASP A 525 -8.16 6.57 32.42
CA ASP A 525 -9.22 7.53 32.63
C ASP A 525 -9.83 8.00 31.30
N GLY A 526 -11.12 8.34 31.30
CA GLY A 526 -11.84 8.82 30.13
C GLY A 526 -12.45 7.69 29.30
N VAL A 527 -11.88 7.38 28.13
CA VAL A 527 -12.39 6.31 27.25
C VAL A 527 -11.98 4.94 27.79
N ALA A 528 -12.98 4.09 28.04
CA ALA A 528 -12.74 2.72 28.49
C ALA A 528 -11.94 1.92 27.44
N ALA A 529 -10.93 1.18 27.90
CA ALA A 529 -10.09 0.34 27.07
C ALA A 529 -9.72 -0.96 27.77
N LYS A 530 -9.45 -2.00 26.97
CA LYS A 530 -8.94 -3.29 27.46
C LYS A 530 -7.42 -3.30 27.40
N ILE A 531 -6.78 -3.69 28.50
CA ILE A 531 -5.32 -3.88 28.58
C ILE A 531 -5.00 -5.36 28.37
N ASP A 532 -4.04 -5.64 27.49
CA ASP A 532 -3.51 -6.98 27.21
C ASP A 532 -1.98 -6.91 27.13
N GLY A 533 -1.31 -7.15 28.27
CA GLY A 533 0.12 -6.90 28.42
C GLY A 533 0.46 -5.43 28.17
N ASN A 534 1.27 -5.16 27.15
CA ASN A 534 1.66 -3.81 26.73
C ASN A 534 0.76 -3.23 25.64
N GLN A 535 -0.36 -3.88 25.32
CA GLN A 535 -1.34 -3.39 24.35
C GLN A 535 -2.57 -2.81 25.04
N ILE A 536 -3.07 -1.70 24.48
CA ILE A 536 -4.31 -1.06 24.89
C ILE A 536 -5.26 -1.09 23.71
N ARG A 537 -6.46 -1.63 23.92
CA ARG A 537 -7.50 -1.75 22.89
C ARG A 537 -8.71 -0.92 23.27
N PHE A 538 -8.94 0.12 22.49
CA PHE A 538 -10.14 0.95 22.54
C PHE A 538 -11.18 0.39 21.59
N SER A 539 -12.46 0.45 21.97
CA SER A 539 -13.60 0.03 21.15
C SER A 539 -14.73 1.05 21.23
N ASN A 540 -15.41 1.28 20.11
CA ASN A 540 -16.53 2.22 19.96
C ASN A 540 -16.23 3.62 20.48
N VAL A 541 -15.07 4.15 20.11
CA VAL A 541 -14.60 5.48 20.53
C VAL A 541 -15.38 6.56 19.81
N LYS A 542 -15.85 7.55 20.58
CA LYS A 542 -16.56 8.72 20.05
C LYS A 542 -15.59 9.81 19.63
N ALA A 543 -15.96 10.55 18.60
CA ALA A 543 -15.26 11.76 18.19
C ALA A 543 -15.12 12.74 19.37
N GLU A 544 -14.01 13.49 19.36
CA GLU A 544 -13.61 14.49 20.36
C GLU A 544 -13.40 13.94 21.78
N SER A 545 -13.28 12.63 21.93
CA SER A 545 -12.98 12.01 23.22
C SER A 545 -11.48 12.00 23.53
N VAL A 546 -11.16 11.92 24.82
CA VAL A 546 -9.80 11.84 25.34
C VAL A 546 -9.68 10.65 26.29
N ALA A 547 -8.61 9.89 26.15
CA ALA A 547 -8.19 8.92 27.15
C ALA A 547 -6.86 9.36 27.78
N VAL A 548 -6.70 9.17 29.09
CA VAL A 548 -5.45 9.41 29.80
C VAL A 548 -5.00 8.10 30.42
N ILE A 549 -3.75 7.71 30.17
CA ILE A 549 -3.19 6.43 30.57
C ILE A 549 -2.01 6.68 31.49
N ARG A 550 -2.12 6.26 32.74
CA ARG A 550 -1.07 6.40 33.77
C ARG A 550 -0.17 5.18 33.79
N LEU A 551 1.13 5.44 33.90
CA LEU A 551 2.20 4.46 33.86
C LEU A 551 2.95 4.40 35.19
N ASP A 552 3.38 3.20 35.58
CA ASP A 552 4.30 2.96 36.69
C ASP A 552 5.69 2.62 36.15
N HIS A 553 6.68 3.39 36.60
CA HIS A 553 8.10 3.25 36.27
C HIS A 553 8.88 2.42 37.29
N ASN A 554 8.24 1.94 38.36
CA ASN A 554 8.93 1.19 39.41
C ASN A 554 9.17 -0.28 39.04
N ARG A 555 10.23 -0.55 38.26
CA ARG A 555 11.03 -1.79 38.34
C ARG A 555 12.51 -1.57 38.02
#